data_AF-A0A3R9VPV5-F1
#
_entry.id   AF-A0A3R9VPV5-F1
#
_cell.length_a   1.000
_cell.length_b   1.000
_cell.length_c   1.000
_cell.angle_alpha   90.00
_cell.angle_beta   90.00
_cell.angle_gamma   90.00
#
_symmetry.space_group_name_H-M   'P 1'
#
loop_
_entity.id
_entity.type
_entity.pdbx_description
1 polymer ?
#
loop_
_entity_poly.entity_id
_entity_poly.type
_entity_poly.pdbx_seq_one_letter_code
_entity_poly.pdbx_strand_id
1 'polypeptide(L)'
;MSTVPTPADVFRRKAHPLIAPGPHDPATDEPFRALWELGINGSHLYRHTKLVALLLATHADWTTGHIPTEAQPRLGRLVDQTALHPGQVVVSLNVLEQRGWIVRDDRRRRWNVANVELAIPGPIMRRLKKAGTTS
;
A
#
# COMPACT_ATOMS: atom_id res chain seq x y z
N MET A 1 -0.39 42.23 -11.18
CA MET A 1 -0.06 42.03 -9.76
C MET A 1 0.36 40.58 -9.59
N SER A 2 1.68 40.31 -9.54
CA SER A 2 2.23 38.95 -9.45
C SER A 2 2.28 38.54 -7.98
N THR A 3 1.42 37.61 -7.57
CA THR A 3 1.35 37.13 -6.19
C THR A 3 2.50 36.16 -5.95
N VAL A 4 3.54 36.62 -5.25
CA VAL A 4 4.63 35.76 -4.79
C VAL A 4 4.05 34.77 -3.76
N PRO A 5 4.12 33.45 -3.99
CA PRO A 5 3.60 32.48 -3.04
C PRO A 5 4.35 32.58 -1.72
N THR A 6 3.60 32.58 -0.62
CA THR A 6 4.19 32.61 0.72
C THR A 6 4.78 31.25 1.09
N PRO A 7 5.72 31.17 2.04
CA PRO A 7 6.23 29.90 2.55
C PRO A 7 5.12 28.94 2.98
N ALA A 8 4.00 29.46 3.51
CA ALA A 8 2.81 28.68 3.87
C ALA A 8 2.15 27.98 2.65
N ASP A 9 2.18 28.59 1.48
CA ASP A 9 1.64 28.01 0.23
C ASP A 9 2.50 26.83 -0.26
N VAL A 10 3.81 26.85 0.03
CA VAL A 10 4.72 25.74 -0.25
C VAL A 10 4.44 24.55 0.67
N PHE A 11 4.11 24.79 1.94
CA PHE A 11 3.73 23.73 2.87
C PHE A 11 2.36 23.11 2.54
N ARG A 12 1.41 23.90 2.04
CA ARG A 12 0.07 23.40 1.64
C ARG A 12 0.13 22.45 0.43
N ARG A 13 1.09 22.63 -0.49
CA ARG A 13 1.29 21.75 -1.66
C ARG A 13 1.79 20.33 -1.34
N LYS A 14 2.26 20.06 -0.11
CA LYS A 14 2.74 18.73 0.31
C LYS A 14 1.67 17.83 0.92
N ALA A 15 0.48 18.37 1.20
CA ALA A 15 -0.67 17.55 1.52
C ALA A 15 -1.20 16.97 0.20
N HIS A 16 -0.57 15.88 -0.29
CA HIS A 16 -1.28 14.98 -1.19
C HIS A 16 -2.65 14.73 -0.56
N PRO A 17 -3.77 14.87 -1.29
CA PRO A 17 -5.06 14.41 -0.77
C PRO A 17 -4.81 12.98 -0.34
N LEU A 18 -4.87 12.76 0.98
CA LEU A 18 -4.47 11.51 1.61
C LEU A 18 -5.10 10.41 0.77
N ILE A 19 -4.27 9.53 0.19
CA ILE A 19 -4.76 8.38 -0.55
C ILE A 19 -5.34 7.45 0.51
N ALA A 20 -6.54 7.80 0.96
CA ALA A 20 -7.25 7.08 1.99
C ALA A 20 -7.62 5.71 1.41
N PRO A 21 -7.53 4.65 2.22
CA PRO A 21 -8.05 3.35 1.83
C PRO A 21 -9.51 3.49 1.36
N GLY A 22 -9.83 2.84 0.24
CA GLY A 22 -11.21 2.74 -0.20
C GLY A 22 -12.02 1.85 0.76
N PRO A 23 -13.31 2.14 0.98
CA PRO A 23 -14.16 1.28 1.79
C PRO A 23 -14.30 -0.10 1.11
N HIS A 24 -14.06 -1.15 1.88
CA HIS A 24 -14.29 -2.54 1.51
C HIS A 24 -15.41 -3.11 2.37
N ASP A 25 -16.36 -3.79 1.74
CA ASP A 25 -17.43 -4.51 2.39
C ASP A 25 -17.26 -6.01 2.10
N PRO A 26 -16.79 -6.80 3.08
CA PRO A 26 -16.55 -8.24 2.89
C PRO A 26 -17.80 -9.04 2.55
N ALA A 27 -19.01 -8.52 2.77
CA ALA A 27 -20.26 -9.21 2.46
C ALA A 27 -20.67 -9.08 0.99
N THR A 28 -20.16 -8.07 0.27
CA THR A 28 -20.59 -7.72 -1.09
C THR A 28 -19.46 -7.66 -2.10
N ASP A 29 -18.24 -7.37 -1.67
CA ASP A 29 -17.07 -7.27 -2.53
C ASP A 29 -16.35 -8.63 -2.69
N GLU A 30 -15.55 -8.75 -3.75
CA GLU A 30 -14.53 -9.81 -3.83
C GLU A 30 -13.55 -9.74 -2.64
N PRO A 31 -12.94 -10.87 -2.24
CA PRO A 31 -11.99 -10.91 -1.12
C PRO A 31 -10.92 -9.82 -1.24
N PHE A 32 -10.66 -9.10 -0.15
CA PHE A 32 -9.78 -7.93 -0.18
C PHE A 32 -8.41 -8.25 -0.81
N ARG A 33 -7.83 -9.40 -0.46
CA ARG A 33 -6.52 -9.80 -0.99
C ARG A 33 -6.55 -9.99 -2.51
N ALA A 34 -7.62 -10.55 -3.06
CA ALA A 34 -7.79 -10.73 -4.51
C ALA A 34 -7.82 -9.37 -5.24
N LEU A 35 -8.63 -8.44 -4.73
CA LEU A 35 -8.70 -7.08 -5.26
C LEU A 35 -7.36 -6.35 -5.15
N TRP A 36 -6.65 -6.56 -4.05
CA TRP A 36 -5.36 -5.95 -3.80
C TRP A 36 -4.30 -6.46 -4.78
N GLU A 37 -4.19 -7.78 -4.96
CA GLU A 37 -3.28 -8.42 -5.92
C GLU A 37 -3.59 -7.97 -7.36
N LEU A 38 -4.87 -7.92 -7.75
CA LEU A 38 -5.30 -7.41 -9.04
C LEU A 38 -4.88 -5.93 -9.23
N GLY A 39 -5.08 -5.11 -8.20
CA GLY A 39 -4.67 -3.70 -8.18
C GLY A 39 -3.16 -3.52 -8.34
N ILE A 40 -2.36 -4.31 -7.61
CA ILE A 40 -0.88 -4.28 -7.71
C ILE A 40 -0.42 -4.71 -9.10
N ASN A 41 -0.98 -5.79 -9.64
CA ASN A 41 -0.64 -6.29 -10.97
C ASN A 41 -0.98 -5.26 -12.06
N GLY A 42 -2.14 -4.60 -11.97
CA GLY A 42 -2.56 -3.54 -12.89
C GLY A 42 -1.87 -2.18 -12.68
N SER A 43 -1.09 -2.00 -11.62
CA SER A 43 -0.42 -0.73 -11.32
C SER A 43 0.83 -0.46 -12.19
N HIS A 44 1.26 0.80 -12.23
CA HIS A 44 2.55 1.21 -12.83
C HIS A 44 3.74 1.14 -11.85
N LEU A 45 3.64 0.35 -10.78
CA LEU A 45 4.75 0.15 -9.84
C LEU A 45 5.92 -0.57 -10.51
N TYR A 46 7.15 -0.27 -10.07
CA TYR A 46 8.35 -0.98 -10.49
C TYR A 46 8.26 -2.47 -10.12
N ARG A 47 8.93 -3.33 -10.91
CA ARG A 47 8.87 -4.80 -10.71
C ARG A 47 9.26 -5.23 -9.30
N HIS A 48 10.33 -4.68 -8.73
CA HIS A 48 10.74 -5.01 -7.35
C HIS A 48 9.70 -4.57 -6.32
N THR A 49 9.05 -3.43 -6.55
CA THR A 49 7.98 -2.95 -5.67
C THR A 49 6.74 -3.83 -5.75
N LYS A 50 6.38 -4.31 -6.96
CA LYS A 50 5.33 -5.32 -7.14
C LYS A 50 5.68 -6.63 -6.44
N LEU A 51 6.94 -7.08 -6.51
CA LEU A 51 7.39 -8.29 -5.81
C LEU A 51 7.22 -8.16 -4.30
N VAL A 52 7.72 -7.07 -3.69
CA VAL A 52 7.56 -6.82 -2.25
C VAL A 52 6.08 -6.74 -1.88
N ALA A 53 5.27 -6.09 -2.71
CA ALA A 53 3.83 -6.02 -2.52
C ALA A 53 3.19 -7.41 -2.51
N LEU A 54 3.35 -8.20 -3.56
CA LEU A 54 2.76 -9.54 -3.66
C LEU A 54 3.24 -10.45 -2.53
N LEU A 55 4.48 -10.29 -2.06
CA LEU A 55 4.97 -11.00 -0.89
C LEU A 55 4.24 -10.57 0.40
N LEU A 56 3.96 -9.28 0.60
CA LEU A 56 3.16 -8.85 1.75
C LEU A 56 1.76 -9.49 1.74
N ALA A 57 1.16 -9.64 0.56
CA ALA A 57 -0.15 -10.29 0.43
C ALA A 57 -0.14 -11.75 0.86
N THR A 58 0.99 -12.49 0.75
CA THR A 58 1.02 -13.89 1.20
C THR A 58 0.91 -14.06 2.72
N HIS A 59 1.19 -13.00 3.48
CA HIS A 59 1.05 -12.96 4.94
C HIS A 59 -0.29 -12.37 5.41
N ALA A 60 -1.10 -11.85 4.49
CA ALA A 60 -2.37 -11.19 4.80
C ALA A 60 -3.53 -12.18 4.76
N ASP A 61 -4.51 -11.95 5.64
CA ASP A 61 -5.80 -12.63 5.61
C ASP A 61 -6.51 -12.39 4.27
N TRP A 62 -7.11 -13.47 3.74
CA TRP A 62 -7.70 -13.48 2.41
C TRP A 62 -8.85 -12.47 2.26
N THR A 63 -9.70 -12.41 3.28
CA THR A 63 -10.93 -11.61 3.28
C THR A 63 -10.71 -10.16 3.69
N THR A 64 -9.88 -9.92 4.70
CA THR A 64 -9.74 -8.59 5.32
C THR A 64 -8.51 -7.84 4.86
N GLY A 65 -7.50 -8.53 4.32
CA GLY A 65 -6.20 -7.94 3.99
C GLY A 65 -5.35 -7.55 5.22
N HIS A 66 -5.81 -7.86 6.43
CA HIS A 66 -5.06 -7.64 7.65
C HIS A 66 -3.90 -8.64 7.76
N ILE A 67 -2.74 -8.18 8.22
CA ILE A 67 -1.58 -9.04 8.48
C ILE A 67 -1.46 -9.22 10.00
N PRO A 68 -1.73 -10.43 10.54
CA PRO A 68 -1.60 -10.70 11.97
C PRO A 68 -0.22 -10.33 12.52
N THR A 69 -0.15 -9.93 13.79
CA THR A 69 1.09 -9.39 14.39
C THR A 69 2.25 -10.40 14.33
N GLU A 70 1.95 -11.67 14.54
CA GLU A 70 2.84 -12.83 14.44
C GLU A 70 3.26 -13.17 13.01
N ALA A 71 2.48 -12.75 12.02
CA ALA A 71 2.73 -12.97 10.60
C ALA A 71 3.44 -11.78 9.93
N GLN A 72 3.61 -10.65 10.63
CA GLN A 72 4.29 -9.47 10.11
C GLN A 72 5.70 -9.82 9.61
N PRO A 73 5.98 -9.76 8.30
CA PRO A 73 7.28 -10.18 7.80
C PRO A 73 8.38 -9.21 8.23
N ARG A 74 8.06 -7.92 8.42
CA ARG A 74 9.01 -6.84 8.73
C ARG A 74 10.18 -6.81 7.73
N LEU A 75 11.13 -5.89 7.90
CA LEU A 75 12.20 -5.74 6.91
C LEU A 75 13.05 -7.02 6.73
N GLY A 76 13.42 -7.70 7.80
CA GLY A 76 14.31 -8.88 7.75
C GLY A 76 13.74 -10.00 6.88
N ARG A 77 12.53 -10.47 7.20
CA ARG A 77 11.90 -11.55 6.45
C ARG A 77 11.58 -11.16 5.00
N LEU A 78 11.24 -9.89 4.75
CA LEU A 78 11.03 -9.41 3.37
C LEU A 78 12.31 -9.45 2.55
N VAL A 79 13.46 -9.10 3.14
CA VAL A 79 14.77 -9.23 2.49
C VAL A 79 15.06 -10.70 2.16
N ASP A 80 14.91 -11.58 3.15
CA ASP A 80 15.19 -13.01 2.99
C ASP A 80 14.31 -13.65 1.91
N GLN A 81 13.02 -13.32 1.89
CA GLN A 81 12.05 -13.91 0.97
C GLN A 81 12.09 -13.31 -0.45
N THR A 82 12.53 -12.06 -0.61
CA THR A 82 12.63 -11.44 -1.95
C THR A 82 14.04 -11.52 -2.56
N ALA A 83 15.05 -11.87 -1.77
CA ALA A 83 16.48 -11.79 -2.12
C ALA A 83 16.91 -10.40 -2.63
N LEU A 84 16.15 -9.35 -2.31
CA LEU A 84 16.49 -7.97 -2.66
C LEU A 84 17.41 -7.36 -1.60
N HIS A 85 18.23 -6.39 -2.01
CA HIS A 85 19.02 -5.63 -1.06
C HIS A 85 18.11 -4.88 -0.06
N PRO A 86 18.46 -4.78 1.24
CA PRO A 86 17.62 -4.11 2.24
C PRO A 86 17.15 -2.70 1.84
N GLY A 87 18.03 -1.94 1.19
CA GLY A 87 17.69 -0.62 0.65
C GLY A 87 16.58 -0.65 -0.42
N GLN A 88 16.54 -1.68 -1.28
CA GLN A 88 15.50 -1.83 -2.31
C GLN A 88 14.14 -2.18 -1.68
N VAL A 89 14.14 -3.00 -0.62
CA VAL A 89 12.93 -3.31 0.15
C VAL A 89 12.41 -2.06 0.85
N VAL A 90 13.28 -1.30 1.52
CA VAL A 90 12.90 -0.03 2.18
C VAL A 90 12.33 0.98 1.18
N VAL A 91 12.97 1.15 0.02
CA VAL A 91 12.44 2.02 -1.05
C VAL A 91 11.08 1.54 -1.53
N SER A 92 10.91 0.23 -1.72
CA SER A 92 9.62 -0.35 -2.15
C SER A 92 8.52 -0.13 -1.10
N LEU A 93 8.80 -0.36 0.18
CA LEU A 93 7.86 -0.09 1.28
C LEU A 93 7.47 1.38 1.36
N ASN A 94 8.43 2.29 1.22
CA ASN A 94 8.16 3.73 1.16
C ASN A 94 7.26 4.10 -0.03
N VAL A 95 7.52 3.53 -1.22
CA VAL A 95 6.69 3.76 -2.41
C VAL A 95 5.27 3.23 -2.20
N LEU A 96 5.12 2.03 -1.62
CA LEU A 96 3.80 1.45 -1.32
C LEU A 96 3.03 2.31 -0.33
N GLU A 97 3.67 2.77 0.75
CA GLU A 97 3.05 3.67 1.75
C GLU A 97 2.65 5.01 1.12
N GLN A 98 3.55 5.63 0.35
CA GLN A 98 3.30 6.92 -0.30
C GLN A 98 2.17 6.85 -1.34
N ARG A 99 2.02 5.70 -2.01
CA ARG A 99 0.98 5.45 -3.01
C ARG A 99 -0.32 4.93 -2.40
N GLY A 100 -0.38 4.70 -1.09
CA GLY A 100 -1.57 4.24 -0.37
C GLY A 100 -1.89 2.75 -0.54
N TRP A 101 -0.90 1.92 -0.88
CA TRP A 101 -1.05 0.47 -1.01
C TRP A 101 -0.86 -0.28 0.31
N ILE A 102 -0.21 0.37 1.28
CA ILE A 102 -0.06 -0.14 2.64
C ILE A 102 -0.23 1.02 3.63
N VAL A 103 -0.64 0.68 4.84
CA VAL A 103 -0.64 1.57 6.00
C VAL A 103 0.32 1.01 7.03
N ARG A 104 1.08 1.90 7.68
CA ARG A 104 1.99 1.54 8.76
C ARG A 104 1.39 2.01 10.08
N ASP A 105 1.56 1.20 11.13
CA ASP A 105 1.07 1.47 12.49
C ASP A 105 1.59 2.79 13.07
N ASP A 106 2.90 3.05 12.93
CA ASP A 106 3.55 4.28 13.34
C ASP A 106 4.63 4.69 12.33
N ARG A 107 4.47 5.87 11.73
CA ARG A 107 5.39 6.39 10.71
C ARG A 107 6.80 6.65 11.23
N ARG A 108 6.98 6.80 12.54
CA ARG A 108 8.27 7.01 13.20
C ARG A 108 9.02 5.70 13.43
N ARG A 109 8.32 4.55 13.41
CA ARG A 109 8.94 3.24 13.56
C ARG A 109 9.74 2.88 12.32
N ARG A 110 10.92 2.33 12.57
CA ARG A 110 11.80 1.77 11.53
C ARG A 110 11.17 0.52 10.93
N TRP A 111 11.42 0.26 9.65
CA TRP A 111 10.86 -0.88 8.91
C TRP A 111 11.21 -2.26 9.47
N ASN A 112 12.25 -2.36 10.30
CA ASN A 112 12.61 -3.62 10.97
C ASN A 112 11.64 -4.01 12.10
N VAL A 113 10.82 -3.07 12.60
CA VAL A 113 9.87 -3.31 13.70
C VAL A 113 8.46 -2.81 13.42
N ALA A 114 8.26 -2.00 12.37
CA ALA A 114 6.96 -1.47 12.00
C ALA A 114 6.02 -2.58 11.53
N ASN A 115 4.77 -2.52 11.98
CA ASN A 115 3.71 -3.37 11.47
C ASN A 115 3.05 -2.67 10.28
N VAL A 116 2.60 -3.45 9.31
CA VAL A 116 1.93 -2.95 8.11
C VAL A 116 0.62 -3.67 7.87
N GLU A 117 -0.32 -2.95 7.27
CA GLU A 117 -1.60 -3.46 6.80
C GLU A 117 -1.73 -3.18 5.30
N LEU A 118 -2.43 -4.06 4.59
CA LEU A 118 -2.72 -3.82 3.18
C LEU A 118 -3.79 -2.73 3.05
N ALA A 119 -3.64 -1.88 2.03
CA ALA A 119 -4.61 -0.86 1.68
C ALA A 119 -4.80 -0.81 0.17
N ILE A 120 -5.99 -0.42 -0.28
CA ILE A 120 -6.24 -0.13 -1.70
C ILE A 120 -6.60 1.35 -1.80
N PRO A 121 -5.89 2.13 -2.63
CA PRO A 121 -6.25 3.52 -2.90
C PRO A 121 -7.71 3.66 -3.30
N GLY A 122 -8.46 4.58 -2.67
CA GLY A 122 -9.90 4.78 -2.94
C GLY A 122 -10.30 4.87 -4.42
N PRO A 123 -9.60 5.65 -5.27
CA PRO A 123 -9.88 5.68 -6.71
C PRO A 123 -9.71 4.33 -7.42
N ILE A 124 -8.75 3.53 -6.98
CA ILE A 124 -8.49 2.20 -7.54
C ILE A 124 -9.57 1.22 -7.06
N MET A 125 -9.91 1.23 -5.77
CA MET A 125 -10.98 0.39 -5.22
C MET A 125 -12.30 0.59 -5.99
N ARG A 126 -12.71 1.84 -6.22
CA ARG A 126 -13.92 2.14 -7.01
C ARG A 126 -13.86 1.56 -8.42
N ARG A 127 -12.69 1.62 -9.07
CA ARG A 127 -12.49 1.07 -10.41
C ARG A 127 -12.56 -0.46 -10.41
N LEU A 128 -11.96 -1.11 -9.43
CA LEU A 128 -11.96 -2.57 -9.31
C LEU A 128 -13.38 -3.10 -9.07
N LYS A 129 -14.14 -2.48 -8.15
CA LYS A 129 -15.55 -2.82 -7.92
C LYS A 129 -16.41 -2.72 -9.19
N LYS A 130 -16.25 -1.64 -9.96
CA LYS A 130 -16.98 -1.46 -11.22
C LYS A 130 -16.65 -2.54 -12.26
N ALA A 131 -15.40 -3.01 -12.31
CA ALA A 131 -14.99 -4.06 -13.23
C ALA A 131 -15.64 -5.41 -12.89
N GLY A 132 -15.76 -5.75 -11.59
CA GLY A 132 -16.39 -6.98 -11.12
C GLY A 132 -17.91 -7.04 -11.33
N THR A 133 -18.63 -5.91 -11.26
CA THR A 133 -20.10 -5.87 -11.45
C THR A 133 -20.55 -6.12 -12.90
N THR A 134 -19.63 -6.17 -13.87
CA THR A 134 -19.98 -6.28 -15.31
C THR A 134 -19.74 -7.70 -15.87
N SER A 135 -19.48 -8.70 -15.02
CA SER A 135 -19.28 -10.11 -15.41
C SER A 135 -20.44 -11.00 -14.97
#